data_AF-A0A844EKU8-F1
#
_entry.id   AF-A0A844EKU8-F1
#
_cell.length_a   1.000
_cell.length_b   1.000
_cell.length_c   1.000
_cell.angle_alpha   90.00
_cell.angle_beta   90.00
_cell.angle_gamma   90.00
#
_symmetry.space_group_name_H-M   'P 1'
#
loop_
_entity.id
_entity.type
_entity.pdbx_description
1 polymer ?
#
loop_
_entity_poly.entity_id
_entity_poly.type
_entity_poly.pdbx_seq_one_letter_code
_entity_poly.pdbx_strand_id
1 'polypeptide(L)'
;KVAPAVEVPDSRFSDWFPSLSKYMVMSDAAVGGYVVYGDEKDTNLLFDNVDDLANVKCELFHDGKKLKDGASSEVLGNPLKSLHWLVEKLESQGMPLQAGQRVSSGTFLLPESLKNGEWKATFDKGLGAVFLKVAGD
;
A
#
# COMPACT_ATOMS: atom_id res chain seq x y z
N LYS A 1 -11.75 -5.30 -9.10
CA LYS A 1 -11.51 -5.94 -7.78
C LYS A 1 -10.51 -5.09 -7.02
N VAL A 2 -10.61 -5.09 -5.70
CA VAL A 2 -9.72 -4.36 -4.78
C VAL A 2 -9.47 -5.21 -3.54
N ALA A 3 -8.30 -5.06 -2.92
CA ALA A 3 -7.94 -5.75 -1.68
C ALA A 3 -7.22 -4.77 -0.74
N PRO A 4 -7.34 -4.92 0.59
CA PRO A 4 -6.44 -4.24 1.51
C PRO A 4 -5.02 -4.80 1.36
N ALA A 5 -4.01 -3.96 1.52
CA ALA A 5 -2.62 -4.39 1.45
C ALA A 5 -1.73 -3.59 2.41
N VAL A 6 -0.65 -4.23 2.85
CA VAL A 6 0.46 -3.62 3.57
C VAL A 6 1.73 -3.91 2.78
N GLU A 7 2.49 -2.87 2.47
CA GLU A 7 3.85 -3.02 1.98
C GLU A 7 4.84 -3.05 3.15
N VAL A 8 5.89 -3.82 2.99
CA VAL A 8 7.06 -3.83 3.86
C VAL A 8 8.24 -3.33 3.03
N PRO A 9 8.47 -2.00 2.98
CA PRO A 9 9.58 -1.44 2.23
C PRO A 9 10.91 -1.88 2.85
N ASP A 10 11.88 -2.18 2.00
CA ASP A 10 13.22 -2.59 2.43
C ASP A 10 14.26 -1.95 1.49
N SER A 11 15.07 -1.05 2.03
CA SER A 11 16.06 -0.29 1.26
C SER A 11 17.42 -0.98 1.31
N ARG A 12 18.10 -1.04 0.17
CA ARG A 12 19.49 -1.55 0.09
C ARG A 12 20.53 -0.48 0.46
N PHE A 13 20.09 0.74 0.73
CA PHE A 13 20.90 1.81 1.29
C PHE A 13 20.63 1.99 2.79
N SER A 14 21.67 2.29 3.56
CA SER A 14 21.59 2.59 5.00
C SER A 14 20.92 3.95 5.28
N ASP A 15 20.37 4.11 6.49
CA ASP A 15 19.77 5.37 6.99
C ASP A 15 18.79 6.04 6.02
N TRP A 16 17.95 5.23 5.38
CA TRP A 16 17.20 5.63 4.20
C TRP A 16 15.95 6.46 4.48
N PHE A 17 15.26 6.27 5.60
CA PHE A 17 14.03 6.99 5.88
C PHE A 17 14.25 8.11 6.92
N PRO A 18 13.78 9.35 6.68
CA PRO A 18 13.00 9.85 5.53
C PRO A 18 13.84 10.52 4.42
N SER A 19 15.17 10.40 4.44
CA SER A 19 16.10 11.26 3.70
C SER A 19 16.59 10.71 2.35
N LEU A 20 16.23 9.48 1.95
CA LEU A 20 16.71 8.88 0.71
C LEU A 20 16.22 9.68 -0.52
N SER A 21 17.16 10.08 -1.39
CA SER A 21 16.82 10.85 -2.58
C SER A 21 15.93 10.05 -3.54
N LYS A 22 15.04 10.72 -4.28
CA LYS A 22 14.18 10.05 -5.27
C LYS A 22 14.95 9.22 -6.30
N TYR A 23 16.16 9.64 -6.67
CA TYR A 23 17.00 8.90 -7.62
C TYR A 23 17.49 7.58 -7.04
N MET A 24 17.83 7.58 -5.74
CA MET A 24 18.22 6.35 -5.05
C MET A 24 17.02 5.43 -4.86
N VAL A 25 15.86 5.97 -4.47
CA VAL A 25 14.59 5.21 -4.41
C VAL A 25 14.29 4.55 -5.76
N MET A 26 14.40 5.30 -6.86
CA MET A 26 14.19 4.76 -8.21
C MET A 26 15.21 3.68 -8.59
N SER A 27 16.50 3.90 -8.33
CA SER A 27 17.55 2.91 -8.60
C SER A 27 17.36 1.64 -7.77
N ASP A 28 16.70 1.76 -6.62
CA ASP A 28 16.44 0.69 -5.69
C ASP A 28 15.02 0.12 -5.85
N ALA A 29 14.51 0.04 -7.08
CA ALA A 29 13.20 -0.53 -7.38
C ALA A 29 12.08 -0.03 -6.44
N ALA A 30 12.08 1.29 -6.18
CA ALA A 30 11.16 1.97 -5.25
C ALA A 30 11.17 1.42 -3.81
N VAL A 31 12.35 1.01 -3.30
CA VAL A 31 12.55 0.38 -1.98
C VAL A 31 11.61 -0.80 -1.72
N GLY A 32 11.25 -1.53 -2.79
CA GLY A 32 10.33 -2.65 -2.71
C GLY A 32 10.90 -3.82 -1.92
N GLY A 33 10.14 -4.29 -0.95
CA GLY A 33 10.39 -5.53 -0.20
C GLY A 33 9.22 -6.49 -0.38
N TYR A 34 8.33 -6.59 0.60
CA TYR A 34 7.15 -7.47 0.54
C TYR A 34 5.85 -6.70 0.35
N VAL A 35 4.86 -7.36 -0.25
CA VAL A 35 3.46 -6.93 -0.25
C VAL A 35 2.62 -8.04 0.33
N VAL A 36 1.92 -7.76 1.42
CA VAL A 36 0.95 -8.67 2.04
C VAL A 36 -0.44 -8.10 1.78
N TYR A 37 -1.32 -8.89 1.18
CA TYR A 37 -2.66 -8.44 0.81
C TYR A 37 -3.72 -9.40 1.32
N GLY A 38 -4.90 -8.87 1.62
CA GLY A 38 -6.07 -9.64 2.03
C GLY A 38 -6.87 -10.16 0.83
N ASP A 39 -8.09 -10.61 1.10
CA ASP A 39 -8.98 -11.11 0.05
C ASP A 39 -9.34 -10.03 -0.97
N GLU A 40 -9.28 -10.39 -2.25
CA GLU A 40 -9.81 -9.55 -3.32
C GLU A 40 -11.34 -9.53 -3.26
N LYS A 41 -11.89 -8.32 -3.23
CA LYS A 41 -13.34 -8.06 -3.26
C LYS A 41 -13.72 -7.43 -4.60
N ASP A 42 -14.94 -7.69 -5.06
CA ASP A 42 -15.50 -6.92 -6.16
C ASP A 42 -15.73 -5.48 -5.70
N THR A 43 -15.24 -4.53 -6.48
CA THR A 43 -15.29 -3.10 -6.15
C THR A 43 -16.75 -2.63 -6.09
N ASN A 44 -17.61 -3.14 -6.98
CA ASN A 44 -19.02 -2.74 -7.05
C ASN A 44 -19.87 -3.28 -5.90
N LEU A 45 -19.34 -4.22 -5.10
CA LEU A 45 -20.01 -4.72 -3.90
C LEU A 45 -19.70 -3.88 -2.66
N LEU A 46 -18.64 -3.07 -2.71
CA LEU A 46 -18.15 -2.30 -1.56
C LEU A 46 -18.34 -0.78 -1.72
N PHE A 47 -18.38 -0.30 -2.97
CA PHE A 47 -18.39 1.12 -3.29
C PHE A 47 -19.47 1.41 -4.33
N ASP A 48 -20.25 2.46 -4.11
CA ASP A 48 -21.35 2.85 -5.00
C ASP A 48 -20.81 3.68 -6.19
N ASN A 49 -19.73 4.43 -5.96
CA ASN A 49 -19.08 5.24 -6.98
C ASN A 49 -17.55 5.28 -6.80
N VAL A 50 -16.88 5.82 -7.81
CA VAL A 50 -15.41 5.91 -7.89
C VAL A 50 -14.81 6.81 -6.80
N ASP A 51 -15.52 7.84 -6.36
CA ASP A 51 -15.03 8.77 -5.34
C ASP A 51 -15.03 8.14 -3.93
N ASP A 52 -15.85 7.11 -3.70
CA ASP A 52 -15.89 6.40 -2.42
C ASP A 52 -14.56 5.71 -2.10
N LEU A 53 -13.75 5.37 -3.11
CA LEU A 53 -12.41 4.81 -2.93
C LEU A 53 -11.42 5.78 -2.26
N ALA A 54 -11.73 7.08 -2.22
CA ALA A 54 -10.96 8.05 -1.44
C ALA A 54 -11.26 7.99 0.06
N ASN A 55 -12.34 7.33 0.48
CA ASN A 55 -12.88 7.39 1.84
C ASN A 55 -12.62 6.13 2.69
N VAL A 56 -11.68 5.27 2.30
CA VAL A 56 -11.25 4.11 3.10
C VAL A 56 -10.34 4.58 4.22
N LYS A 57 -10.61 4.13 5.44
CA LYS A 57 -9.78 4.35 6.63
C LYS A 57 -8.97 3.11 6.96
N CYS A 58 -7.73 3.31 7.35
CA CYS A 58 -6.82 2.28 7.83
C CYS A 58 -6.36 2.59 9.26
N GLU A 59 -6.29 1.56 10.10
CA GLU A 59 -5.65 1.62 11.41
C GLU A 59 -4.55 0.57 11.50
N LEU A 60 -3.36 0.97 11.95
CA LEU A 60 -2.20 0.10 12.08
C LEU A 60 -1.95 -0.24 13.56
N PHE A 61 -1.74 -1.52 13.83
CA PHE A 61 -1.47 -2.06 15.15
C PHE A 61 -0.19 -2.89 15.15
N HIS A 62 0.52 -2.86 16.27
CA HIS A 62 1.63 -3.77 16.61
C HIS A 62 1.39 -4.32 18.01
N ASP A 63 1.40 -5.65 18.14
CA ASP A 63 1.13 -6.39 19.39
C ASP A 63 -0.15 -5.91 20.10
N GLY A 64 -1.21 -5.72 19.31
CA GLY A 64 -2.52 -5.28 19.79
C GLY A 64 -2.63 -3.78 20.12
N LYS A 65 -1.54 -3.02 20.09
CA LYS A 65 -1.54 -1.57 20.33
C LYS A 65 -1.68 -0.81 19.02
N LYS A 66 -2.66 0.10 18.94
CA LYS A 66 -2.79 1.04 17.81
C LYS A 66 -1.57 1.98 17.79
N LEU A 67 -0.91 2.06 16.64
CA LEU A 67 0.23 2.94 16.41
C LEU A 67 -0.17 4.20 15.64
N LYS A 68 -0.90 4.00 14.54
CA LYS A 68 -1.26 5.04 13.57
C LYS A 68 -2.61 4.75 12.93
N ASP A 69 -3.16 5.76 12.29
CA ASP A 69 -4.24 5.63 11.32
C ASP A 69 -3.96 6.52 10.11
N GLY A 70 -4.71 6.27 9.04
CA GLY A 70 -4.59 6.98 7.78
C GLY A 70 -5.82 6.77 6.90
N ALA A 71 -5.88 7.49 5.79
CA ALA A 71 -6.98 7.41 4.85
C ALA A 71 -6.46 7.23 3.43
N SER A 72 -7.24 6.56 2.58
CA SER A 72 -6.93 6.40 1.16
C SER A 72 -6.81 7.72 0.40
N SER A 73 -7.42 8.81 0.91
CA SER A 73 -7.29 10.16 0.35
C SER A 73 -5.87 10.70 0.40
N GLU A 74 -5.00 10.19 1.29
CA GLU A 74 -3.58 10.53 1.31
C GLU A 74 -2.87 10.12 0.00
N VAL A 75 -3.43 9.15 -0.73
CA VAL A 75 -2.94 8.72 -2.04
C VAL A 75 -3.49 9.65 -3.12
N LEU A 76 -2.86 10.81 -3.30
CA LEU A 76 -3.17 11.79 -4.34
C LEU A 76 -4.65 12.25 -4.36
N GLY A 77 -5.34 12.19 -3.22
CA GLY A 77 -6.77 12.46 -3.08
C GLY A 77 -7.69 11.28 -3.45
N ASN A 78 -7.23 10.33 -4.27
CA ASN A 78 -7.93 9.08 -4.57
C ASN A 78 -6.91 8.07 -5.14
N PRO A 79 -6.80 6.84 -4.60
CA PRO A 79 -5.82 5.85 -5.05
C PRO A 79 -5.87 5.52 -6.55
N LEU A 80 -7.04 5.67 -7.19
CA LEU A 80 -7.20 5.44 -8.62
C LEU A 80 -6.43 6.44 -9.49
N LYS A 81 -6.11 7.63 -8.97
CA LYS A 81 -5.25 8.60 -9.69
C LYS A 81 -3.82 8.08 -9.83
N SER A 82 -3.29 7.44 -8.79
CA SER A 82 -1.97 6.79 -8.82
C SER A 82 -1.93 5.64 -9.83
N LEU A 83 -2.97 4.79 -9.82
CA LEU A 83 -3.12 3.71 -10.79
C LEU A 83 -3.23 4.24 -12.22
N HIS A 84 -4.06 5.26 -12.45
CA HIS A 84 -4.24 5.85 -13.78
C HIS A 84 -2.92 6.41 -14.33
N TRP A 85 -2.17 7.17 -13.51
CA TRP A 85 -0.84 7.65 -13.88
C TRP A 85 0.12 6.51 -14.24
N LEU A 86 0.12 5.43 -13.46
CA LEU A 86 1.00 4.28 -13.71
C LEU A 86 0.66 3.60 -15.05
N VAL A 87 -0.64 3.38 -15.31
CA VAL A 87 -1.13 2.78 -16.57
C VAL A 87 -0.65 3.59 -17.77
N GLU A 88 -0.91 4.91 -17.78
CA GLU A 88 -0.49 5.79 -18.87
C GLU A 88 1.03 5.81 -19.03
N LYS A 89 1.76 5.84 -17.91
CA LYS A 89 3.22 5.91 -17.94
C LYS A 89 3.83 4.65 -18.55
N LEU A 90 3.35 3.49 -18.13
CA LEU A 90 3.79 2.19 -18.64
C LEU A 90 3.44 1.99 -20.12
N GLU A 91 2.23 2.39 -20.53
CA GLU A 91 1.81 2.37 -21.93
C GLU A 91 2.71 3.24 -22.81
N SER A 92 3.04 4.46 -22.35
CA SER A 92 3.94 5.38 -23.07
C SER A 92 5.36 4.82 -23.30
N GLN A 93 5.73 3.78 -22.55
CA GLN A 93 7.03 3.11 -22.62
C GLN A 93 6.96 1.76 -23.34
N GLY A 94 5.81 1.41 -23.93
CA GLY A 94 5.61 0.13 -24.60
C GLY A 94 5.53 -1.06 -23.64
N MET A 95 5.22 -0.82 -22.36
CA MET A 95 5.12 -1.84 -21.32
C MET A 95 3.71 -1.86 -20.67
N PRO A 96 2.62 -1.98 -21.44
CA PRO A 96 1.27 -1.86 -20.90
C PRO A 96 0.98 -2.89 -19.80
N LEU A 97 0.22 -2.48 -18.78
CA LEU A 97 -0.27 -3.41 -17.75
C LEU A 97 -1.15 -4.49 -18.39
N GLN A 98 -0.97 -5.71 -17.91
CA GLN A 98 -1.66 -6.91 -18.40
C GLN A 98 -2.70 -7.38 -17.39
N ALA A 99 -3.76 -8.01 -17.89
CA ALA A 99 -4.78 -8.62 -17.04
C ALA A 99 -4.15 -9.63 -16.06
N GLY A 100 -4.58 -9.58 -14.80
CA GLY A 100 -4.05 -10.43 -13.73
C GLY A 100 -2.84 -9.85 -12.99
N GLN A 101 -2.24 -8.76 -13.47
CA GLN A 101 -1.26 -8.01 -12.69
C GLN A 101 -1.94 -7.27 -11.53
N ARG A 102 -1.17 -7.08 -10.45
CA ARG A 102 -1.59 -6.35 -9.26
C ARG A 102 -0.78 -5.07 -9.13
N VAL A 103 -1.42 -4.02 -8.63
CA VAL A 103 -0.80 -2.72 -8.40
C VAL A 103 -1.07 -2.33 -6.95
N SER A 104 -0.01 -1.98 -6.23
CA SER A 104 -0.13 -1.24 -4.99
C SER A 104 -0.29 0.24 -5.32
N SER A 105 -1.40 0.83 -4.90
CA SER A 105 -1.78 2.17 -5.31
C SER A 105 -1.07 3.29 -4.55
N GLY A 106 -0.44 2.99 -3.42
CA GLY A 106 0.22 3.95 -2.55
C GLY A 106 -0.22 3.84 -1.09
N THR A 107 0.52 4.51 -0.21
CA THR A 107 0.35 4.38 1.25
C THR A 107 -0.66 5.36 1.83
N PHE A 108 -1.40 4.92 2.85
CA PHE A 108 -2.38 5.74 3.57
C PHE A 108 -1.73 6.49 4.75
N LEU A 109 -0.53 6.08 5.16
CA LEU A 109 0.22 6.62 6.30
C LEU A 109 1.72 6.37 6.14
N LEU A 110 2.56 7.17 6.81
CA LEU A 110 4.01 6.99 6.75
C LEU A 110 4.46 5.69 7.44
N PRO A 111 5.41 4.94 6.86
CA PRO A 111 5.85 3.65 7.38
C PRO A 111 6.42 3.75 8.80
N GLU A 112 6.32 2.65 9.53
CA GLU A 112 6.93 2.45 10.85
C GLU A 112 8.21 1.62 10.73
N SER A 113 9.11 1.77 11.70
CA SER A 113 10.22 0.82 11.84
C SER A 113 9.68 -0.58 12.16
N LEU A 114 9.95 -1.53 11.27
CA LEU A 114 9.53 -2.91 11.46
C LEU A 114 10.21 -3.52 12.68
N LYS A 115 9.43 -4.21 13.49
CA LYS A 115 9.87 -4.90 14.71
C LYS A 115 9.26 -6.30 14.74
N ASN A 116 9.91 -7.21 15.45
CA ASN A 116 9.35 -8.52 15.76
C ASN A 116 7.99 -8.38 16.45
N GLY A 117 7.10 -9.34 16.21
CA GLY A 117 5.75 -9.37 16.78
C GLY A 117 4.66 -9.44 15.73
N GLU A 118 3.43 -9.17 16.17
CA GLU A 118 2.23 -9.26 15.34
C GLU A 118 1.83 -7.87 14.84
N TRP A 119 1.84 -7.71 13.53
CA TRP A 119 1.34 -6.51 12.85
C TRP A 119 -0.04 -6.78 12.28
N LYS A 120 -0.93 -5.81 12.44
CA LYS A 120 -2.29 -5.86 11.90
C LYS A 120 -2.65 -4.49 11.35
N ALA A 121 -3.06 -4.43 10.09
CA ALA A 121 -3.69 -3.26 9.50
C ALA A 121 -5.16 -3.57 9.23
N THR A 122 -6.08 -2.77 9.77
CA THR A 122 -7.52 -2.93 9.55
C THR A 122 -8.02 -1.83 8.63
N PHE A 123 -8.86 -2.20 7.68
CA PHE A 123 -9.44 -1.33 6.67
C PHE A 123 -10.96 -1.40 6.76
N ASP A 124 -11.62 -0.25 6.76
CA ASP A 124 -13.08 -0.17 6.79
C ASP A 124 -13.72 -0.49 5.43
N LYS A 125 -15.00 -0.15 5.24
CA LYS A 125 -15.77 -0.41 4.00
C LYS A 125 -15.79 -1.89 3.58
N GLY A 126 -15.68 -2.80 4.54
CA GLY A 126 -15.71 -4.24 4.29
C GLY A 126 -14.44 -4.82 3.66
N LEU A 127 -13.35 -4.04 3.57
CA LEU A 127 -12.07 -4.53 3.06
C LEU A 127 -11.39 -5.50 4.04
N GLY A 128 -11.62 -5.36 5.35
CA GLY A 128 -11.19 -6.34 6.35
C GLY A 128 -9.83 -5.98 6.93
N ALA A 129 -8.92 -6.95 7.05
CA ALA A 129 -7.63 -6.73 7.69
C ALA A 129 -6.51 -7.53 7.01
N VAL A 130 -5.29 -7.00 7.12
CA VAL A 130 -4.05 -7.68 6.74
C VAL A 130 -3.27 -7.96 8.02
N PHE A 131 -2.75 -9.18 8.12
CA PHE A 131 -1.95 -9.64 9.24
C PHE A 131 -0.55 -10.01 8.75
N LEU A 132 0.46 -9.58 9.50
CA LEU A 132 1.85 -9.91 9.24
C LEU A 132 2.49 -10.30 10.57
N LYS A 133 3.05 -11.52 10.65
CA LYS A 133 3.86 -11.94 11.79
C LYS A 133 5.32 -11.80 11.42
N VAL A 134 6.05 -10.99 12.18
CA VAL A 134 7.49 -10.82 12.04
C VAL A 134 8.15 -11.63 13.16
N ALA A 135 8.86 -12.69 12.77
CA ALA A 135 9.72 -13.43 13.68
C ALA A 135 11.16 -12.93 13.50
N GLY A 136 11.92 -12.90 14.60
CA GLY A 136 13.37 -12.74 14.49
C GLY A 136 14.02 -14.05 14.06
N ASP A 137 15.20 -13.92 13.45
CA ASP A 137 16.17 -15.01 13.36
C ASP A 137 16.85 -15.26 14.73
#